data_AF-Q70M31-F1
#
_entry.id   AF-Q70M31-F1
#
_cell.length_a   1.000
_cell.length_b   1.000
_cell.length_c   1.000
_cell.angle_alpha   90.00
_cell.angle_beta   90.00
_cell.angle_gamma   90.00
#
_symmetry.space_group_name_H-M   'P 1'
#
loop_
_entity.id
_entity.type
_entity.pdbx_description
1 polymer ?
#
loop_
_entity_poly.entity_id
_entity_poly.type
_entity_poly.pdbx_seq_one_letter_code
_entity_poly.pdbx_strand_id
1 'polypeptide(L)'
;DGTVASHPVEGQTQLEATRERLEEELGVTPDQYSDLRVTDKFEYKRYYLDAGLEWEVCSVLQCTLDDVSLDPDEEEVAGVLWAPYERLYENQRWYRQLRLCPWFEI
;
A
#
# COMPACT_ATOMS: atom_id res chain seq x y z
N ASP A 1 4.86 0.34 3.66
CA ASP A 1 4.04 -0.53 2.78
C ASP A 1 4.54 -0.57 1.36
N GLY A 2 3.79 -1.20 0.46
CA GLY A 2 4.07 -1.07 -0.97
C GLY A 2 3.73 0.33 -1.49
N THR A 3 2.52 0.79 -1.20
CA THR A 3 2.09 2.18 -1.44
C THR A 3 1.26 2.68 -0.26
N VAL A 4 0.09 2.07 -0.02
CA VAL A 4 -0.83 2.29 1.11
C VAL A 4 -1.36 0.93 1.52
N ALA A 5 -1.52 0.66 2.82
CA ALA A 5 -2.16 -0.56 3.34
C ALA A 5 -3.08 -0.21 4.51
N SER A 6 -4.37 -0.55 4.39
CA SER A 6 -5.38 -0.19 5.39
C SER A 6 -6.61 -1.10 5.30
N HIS A 7 -7.68 -0.75 5.99
CA HIS A 7 -8.89 -1.56 6.14
C HIS A 7 -10.13 -0.80 5.70
N PRO A 8 -11.07 -1.43 4.98
CA PRO A 8 -12.41 -0.89 4.88
C PRO A 8 -13.12 -0.97 6.24
N VAL A 9 -13.86 0.08 6.59
CA VAL A 9 -14.79 0.03 7.74
C VAL A 9 -16.08 -0.73 7.39
N GLU A 10 -16.91 -1.02 8.39
CA GLU A 10 -18.18 -1.73 8.17
C GLU A 10 -19.08 -1.00 7.15
N GLY A 11 -19.45 -1.71 6.09
CA GLY A 11 -20.27 -1.17 5.00
C GLY A 11 -19.49 -0.47 3.87
N GLN A 12 -18.18 -0.28 4.02
CA GLN A 12 -17.33 0.33 3.01
C GLN A 12 -16.78 -0.72 2.02
N THR A 13 -16.73 -0.38 0.74
CA THR A 13 -16.07 -1.21 -0.27
C THR A 13 -14.55 -1.02 -0.24
N GLN A 14 -13.80 -2.02 -0.72
CA GLN A 14 -12.34 -1.93 -0.87
C GLN A 14 -11.91 -0.72 -1.73
N LEU A 15 -12.68 -0.40 -2.77
CA LEU A 15 -12.39 0.75 -3.62
C LEU A 15 -12.59 2.06 -2.86
N GLU A 16 -13.68 2.22 -2.11
CA GLU A 16 -13.93 3.42 -1.30
C GLU A 16 -12.84 3.63 -0.25
N ALA A 17 -12.51 2.58 0.51
CA ALA A 17 -11.44 2.64 1.51
C ALA A 17 -10.09 3.02 0.90
N THR A 18 -9.77 2.47 -0.27
CA THR A 18 -8.52 2.82 -0.96
C THR A 18 -8.49 4.27 -1.40
N ARG A 19 -9.61 4.84 -1.89
CA ARG A 19 -9.65 6.27 -2.27
C ARG A 19 -9.42 7.17 -1.07
N GLU A 20 -10.09 6.88 0.04
CA GLU A 20 -9.95 7.62 1.30
C GLU A 20 -8.49 7.59 1.79
N ARG A 21 -7.88 6.41 1.85
CA ARG A 21 -6.50 6.27 2.36
C ARG A 21 -5.42 6.79 1.41
N LEU A 22 -5.65 6.77 0.10
CA LEU A 22 -4.76 7.44 -0.86
C LEU A 22 -4.71 8.96 -0.62
N GLU A 23 -5.86 9.56 -0.34
CA GLU A 23 -5.95 11.00 -0.05
C GLU A 23 -5.37 11.31 1.33
N GLU A 24 -5.74 10.55 2.37
CA GLU A 24 -5.29 10.78 3.75
C GLU A 24 -3.79 10.55 3.95
N GLU A 25 -3.21 9.47 3.41
CA GLU A 25 -1.81 9.13 3.67
C GLU A 25 -0.82 9.77 2.70
N LEU A 26 -1.21 9.94 1.42
CA LEU A 26 -0.30 10.37 0.36
C LEU A 26 -0.70 11.70 -0.31
N GLY A 27 -1.85 12.27 0.05
CA GLY A 27 -2.39 13.45 -0.61
C GLY A 27 -2.83 13.20 -2.06
N VAL A 28 -3.08 11.93 -2.43
CA VAL A 28 -3.43 11.55 -3.81
C VAL A 28 -4.94 11.67 -4.02
N THR A 29 -5.36 12.64 -4.83
CA THR A 29 -6.77 12.90 -5.13
C THR A 29 -7.28 12.07 -6.31
N PRO A 30 -8.61 11.84 -6.44
CA PRO A 30 -9.18 11.00 -7.50
C PRO A 30 -8.90 11.43 -8.95
N ASP A 31 -8.51 12.68 -9.18
CA ASP A 31 -8.14 13.21 -10.51
C ASP A 31 -6.67 12.96 -10.89
N GLN A 32 -5.82 12.54 -9.94
CA GLN A 32 -4.40 12.25 -10.18
C GLN A 32 -4.15 10.83 -10.71
N TYR A 33 -5.16 9.96 -10.72
CA TYR A 33 -4.98 8.56 -11.11
C TYR A 33 -6.13 7.99 -11.93
N SER A 34 -5.81 6.91 -12.64
CA SER A 34 -6.75 6.14 -13.45
C SER A 34 -6.67 4.65 -13.11
N ASP A 35 -7.69 3.91 -13.57
CA ASP A 35 -7.72 2.43 -13.55
C ASP A 35 -7.58 1.80 -12.15
N LEU A 36 -8.18 2.42 -11.11
CA LEU A 36 -8.24 1.82 -9.77
C LEU A 36 -9.12 0.57 -9.79
N ARG A 37 -8.51 -0.60 -9.59
CA ARG A 37 -9.19 -1.90 -9.60
C ARG A 37 -8.59 -2.88 -8.60
N VAL A 38 -9.39 -3.83 -8.16
CA VAL A 38 -8.93 -5.01 -7.42
C VAL A 38 -8.31 -5.99 -8.41
N THR A 39 -7.09 -6.45 -8.17
CA THR A 39 -6.39 -7.42 -9.02
C THR A 39 -6.39 -8.81 -8.41
N ASP A 40 -6.16 -8.90 -7.09
CA ASP A 40 -5.94 -10.18 -6.41
C ASP A 40 -6.48 -10.15 -4.98
N LYS A 41 -6.47 -11.32 -4.33
CA LYS A 41 -6.72 -11.47 -2.90
C LYS A 41 -5.82 -12.54 -2.32
N PHE A 42 -5.34 -12.34 -1.10
CA PHE A 42 -4.56 -13.33 -0.37
C PHE A 42 -4.91 -13.31 1.11
N GLU A 43 -4.67 -14.43 1.80
CA GLU A 43 -4.79 -14.53 3.25
C GLU A 43 -3.40 -14.65 3.86
N TYR A 44 -3.13 -13.92 4.93
CA TYR A 44 -1.88 -14.04 5.67
C TYR A 44 -2.12 -13.88 7.17
N LYS A 45 -1.17 -14.42 7.95
CA LYS A 45 -1.12 -14.28 9.41
C LYS A 45 0.32 -13.98 9.84
N ARG A 46 0.53 -12.84 10.49
CA ARG A 46 1.87 -12.36 10.91
C ARG A 46 1.82 -11.71 12.27
N TYR A 47 2.78 -12.08 13.11
CA TYR A 47 2.98 -11.46 14.41
C TYR A 47 3.94 -10.28 14.27
N TYR A 48 3.62 -9.16 14.90
CA TYR A 48 4.53 -8.04 15.07
C TYR A 48 5.11 -8.09 16.47
N LEU A 49 6.34 -8.59 16.57
CA LEU A 49 7.02 -8.86 17.84
C LEU A 49 6.09 -9.64 18.80
N ASP A 50 6.01 -9.21 20.04
CA ASP A 50 5.06 -9.62 21.07
C ASP A 50 3.91 -8.61 21.26
N ALA A 51 3.83 -7.60 20.39
CA ALA A 51 2.93 -6.45 20.54
C ALA A 51 1.62 -6.57 19.74
N GLY A 52 1.62 -7.32 18.64
CA GLY A 52 0.46 -7.36 17.75
C GLY A 52 0.41 -8.58 16.84
N LEU A 53 -0.76 -8.75 16.22
CA LEU A 53 -1.03 -9.78 15.22
C LEU A 53 -1.87 -9.16 14.11
N GLU A 54 -1.45 -9.37 12.87
CA GLU A 54 -2.27 -9.18 11.69
C GLU A 54 -2.69 -10.53 11.15
N TRP A 55 -3.99 -10.67 10.89
CA TRP A 55 -4.57 -11.85 10.29
C TRP A 55 -5.76 -11.45 9.42
N GLU A 56 -5.53 -11.47 8.11
CA GLU A 56 -6.38 -10.76 7.17
C GLU A 56 -6.57 -11.52 5.88
N VAL A 57 -7.74 -11.31 5.26
CA VAL A 57 -7.96 -11.54 3.84
C VAL A 57 -7.79 -10.19 3.13
N CYS A 58 -6.60 -9.97 2.59
CA CYS A 58 -6.23 -8.71 1.96
C CYS A 58 -6.61 -8.72 0.47
N SER A 59 -7.20 -7.62 0.00
CA SER A 59 -7.42 -7.39 -1.43
C SER A 59 -6.29 -6.53 -1.98
N VAL A 60 -5.69 -6.94 -3.08
CA VAL A 60 -4.66 -6.16 -3.78
C VAL A 60 -5.35 -5.25 -4.77
N LEU A 61 -5.03 -3.96 -4.70
CA LEU A 61 -5.53 -2.96 -5.63
C LEU A 61 -4.37 -2.34 -6.41
N GLN A 62 -4.66 -1.96 -7.65
CA GLN A 62 -3.74 -1.28 -8.54
C GLN A 62 -4.43 -0.07 -9.16
N CYS A 63 -3.71 1.03 -9.29
CA CYS A 63 -4.05 2.18 -10.13
C CYS A 63 -2.80 2.70 -10.84
N THR A 64 -2.98 3.60 -11.80
CA THR A 64 -1.87 4.32 -12.45
C THR A 64 -1.97 5.80 -12.07
N LEU A 65 -0.91 6.36 -11.48
CA LEU A 65 -0.80 7.80 -11.29
C LEU A 65 -0.49 8.47 -12.63
N ASP A 66 -1.36 9.38 -13.05
CA ASP A 66 -1.15 10.26 -14.19
C ASP A 66 -0.39 11.54 -13.77
N ASP A 67 -0.54 11.95 -12.51
CA ASP A 67 0.27 12.95 -11.82
C ASP A 67 0.98 12.30 -10.62
N VAL A 68 2.30 12.45 -10.54
CA VAL A 68 3.16 11.81 -9.52
C VAL A 68 3.54 12.74 -8.37
N SER A 69 2.94 13.93 -8.30
CA SER A 69 3.05 14.81 -7.13
C SER A 69 2.33 14.18 -5.93
N LEU A 70 3.00 14.21 -4.78
CA LEU A 70 2.52 13.63 -3.53
C LEU A 70 2.67 14.67 -2.42
N ASP A 71 1.74 14.67 -1.48
CA ASP A 71 1.76 15.46 -0.25
C ASP A 71 1.49 14.54 0.96
N PRO A 72 2.46 13.65 1.29
CA PRO A 72 2.26 12.63 2.29
C PRO A 72 2.14 13.20 3.70
N ASP A 73 1.24 12.64 4.50
CA ASP A 73 1.13 12.98 5.93
C ASP A 73 2.33 12.41 6.69
N GLU A 74 3.11 13.28 7.35
CA GLU A 74 4.29 12.89 8.13
C GLU A 74 3.96 12.04 9.37
N GLU A 75 2.71 12.06 9.84
CA GLU A 75 2.26 11.17 10.94
C GLU A 75 2.10 9.72 10.47
N GLU A 76 1.85 9.49 9.17
CA GLU A 76 1.61 8.17 8.57
C GLU A 76 2.81 7.68 7.74
N VAL A 77 3.46 8.59 6.99
CA VAL A 77 4.46 8.25 5.97
C VAL A 77 5.80 8.96 6.24
N ALA A 78 6.75 8.21 6.80
CA ALA A 78 8.09 8.72 7.12
C ALA A 78 8.98 8.97 5.88
N GLY A 79 8.58 8.54 4.68
CA GLY A 79 9.32 8.79 3.44
C GLY A 79 8.83 7.97 2.26
N VAL A 80 9.13 8.44 1.04
CA VAL A 80 8.68 7.85 -0.23
C VAL A 80 9.87 7.47 -1.11
N LEU A 81 9.76 6.34 -1.81
CA LEU A 81 10.72 5.89 -2.81
C LEU A 81 9.99 5.41 -4.08
N TRP A 82 10.22 6.10 -5.19
CA TRP A 82 9.87 5.59 -6.52
C TRP A 82 10.93 4.58 -6.99
N ALA A 83 10.50 3.37 -7.34
CA ALA A 83 11.39 2.31 -7.82
C ALA A 83 10.84 1.68 -9.11
N PRO A 84 11.70 1.35 -10.10
CA PRO A 84 11.28 0.57 -11.25
C PRO A 84 10.81 -0.82 -10.78
N TYR A 85 9.57 -1.18 -11.14
CA TYR A 85 8.92 -2.40 -10.63
C TYR A 85 9.76 -3.66 -10.90
N GLU A 86 10.16 -3.91 -12.15
CA GLU A 86 10.96 -5.09 -12.51
C GLU A 86 12.26 -5.19 -11.70
N ARG A 87 12.95 -4.05 -11.50
CA ARG A 87 14.16 -4.01 -10.68
C ARG A 87 13.87 -4.36 -9.23
N LEU A 88 12.81 -3.79 -8.65
CA LEU A 88 12.43 -4.04 -7.26
C LEU A 88 12.03 -5.51 -7.08
N TYR A 89 11.20 -6.04 -7.97
CA TYR A 89 10.72 -7.41 -7.96
C TYR A 89 11.87 -8.42 -8.09
N GLU A 90 12.75 -8.24 -9.07
CA GLU A 90 13.86 -9.17 -9.31
C GLU A 90 14.99 -9.04 -8.27
N ASN A 91 15.11 -7.89 -7.60
CA ASN A 91 16.26 -7.57 -6.74
C ASN A 91 15.86 -7.07 -5.34
N GLN A 92 14.81 -7.63 -4.72
CA GLN A 92 14.33 -7.26 -3.39
C GLN A 92 15.44 -7.12 -2.34
N ARG A 93 16.48 -7.97 -2.41
CA ARG A 93 17.65 -7.95 -1.51
C ARG A 93 18.42 -6.62 -1.52
N TRP A 94 18.37 -5.86 -2.61
CA TRP A 94 19.02 -4.53 -2.71
C TRP A 94 18.30 -3.45 -1.87
N TYR A 95 17.08 -3.74 -1.43
CA TYR A 95 16.22 -2.84 -0.66
C TYR A 95 16.05 -3.28 0.80
N ARG A 96 16.80 -4.31 1.26
CA ARG A 96 16.69 -4.88 2.61
C ARG A 96 16.85 -3.86 3.75
N GLN A 97 17.53 -2.76 3.50
CA GLN A 97 17.69 -1.64 4.43
C GLN A 97 16.36 -0.94 4.76
N LEU A 98 15.36 -1.05 3.88
CA LEU A 98 14.04 -0.45 4.06
C LEU A 98 13.13 -1.24 5.02
N ARG A 99 13.52 -2.46 5.41
CA ARG A 99 12.74 -3.33 6.32
C ARG A 99 11.26 -3.42 5.91
N LEU A 100 11.03 -3.93 4.70
CA LEU A 100 9.71 -4.00 4.09
C LEU A 100 8.74 -4.82 4.94
N CYS A 101 7.46 -4.41 4.94
CA CYS A 101 6.41 -5.10 5.68
C CYS A 101 6.23 -6.54 5.19
N PRO A 102 5.87 -7.50 6.05
CA PRO A 102 5.80 -8.92 5.68
C PRO A 102 4.89 -9.24 4.49
N TRP A 103 3.82 -8.47 4.27
CA TRP A 103 2.91 -8.65 3.13
C TRP A 103 3.51 -8.19 1.80
N PHE A 104 4.55 -7.36 1.82
CA PHE A 104 5.26 -6.94 0.61
C PHE A 104 6.08 -8.09 -0.01
N GLU A 105 6.43 -9.10 0.79
CA GLU A 105 7.25 -10.24 0.37
C GLU A 105 6.44 -11.49 -0.02
N ILE A 106 5.10 -11.42 0.03
CA ILE A 106 4.17 -12.51 -0.33
C ILE A 106 3.92 -12.48 -1.84
#